data_AF-A0A498F403-F1
#
_entry.id   AF-A0A498F403-F1
#
_cell.length_a   1.000
_cell.length_b   1.000
_cell.length_c   1.000
_cell.angle_alpha   90.00
_cell.angle_beta   90.00
_cell.angle_gamma   90.00
#
_symmetry.space_group_name_H-M   'P 1'
#
loop_
_entity.id
_entity.type
_entity.pdbx_description
1 polymer ?
#
loop_
_entity_poly.entity_id
_entity_poly.type
_entity_poly.pdbx_seq_one_letter_code
_entity_poly.pdbx_strand_id
1 'polypeptide(L)' 'QAYYTLHYSEPAGFDCGIHCEPNPHVDGLLHFQEREDVDDPYTYEPVSFDAGSVSGLLWEMLDALATRLTT' A
#
# COMPACT_ATOMS: atom_id res chain seq x y z
N GLN A 1 4.85 18.43 1.73
CA GLN A 1 4.50 17.00 1.90
C GLN A 1 5.50 16.19 1.10
N ALA A 2 5.81 14.97 1.55
CA ALA A 2 6.61 14.03 0.77
C ALA A 2 5.67 12.87 0.39
N TYR A 3 5.55 12.61 -0.91
CA TYR A 3 4.87 11.41 -1.40
C TYR A 3 5.85 10.26 -1.43
N TYR A 4 5.36 9.08 -1.06
CA TYR A 4 6.15 7.86 -1.00
C TYR A 4 5.26 6.67 -1.25
N THR A 5 5.89 5.61 -1.72
CA THR A 5 5.23 4.36 -2.06
C THR A 5 6.13 3.20 -1.65
N LEU A 6 5.53 2.16 -1.06
CA LEU A 6 6.10 0.84 -0.96
C LEU A 6 5.26 -0.09 -1.84
N HIS A 7 5.88 -0.70 -2.85
CA HIS A 7 5.17 -1.44 -3.89
C HIS A 7 5.73 -2.85 -4.05
N TYR A 8 4.85 -3.82 -4.28
CA TYR A 8 5.16 -5.21 -4.56
C TYR A 8 4.38 -5.64 -5.81
N SER A 9 5.07 -6.29 -6.75
CA SER A 9 4.47 -6.74 -8.00
C SER A 9 5.07 -8.08 -8.41
N GLU A 10 4.23 -9.00 -8.84
CA GLU A 10 4.62 -10.32 -9.34
C GLU A 10 4.49 -10.41 -10.86
N PRO A 11 5.36 -11.17 -11.54
CA PRO A 11 5.23 -11.40 -12.98
C PRO A 11 3.89 -12.06 -13.40
N ALA A 12 3.22 -12.75 -12.47
CA ALA A 12 1.96 -13.42 -12.71
C ALA A 12 0.75 -12.48 -12.83
N GLY A 13 0.85 -11.23 -12.36
CA GLY A 13 -0.22 -10.24 -12.45
C GLY A 13 -0.54 -9.54 -11.14
N PHE A 14 -0.31 -10.21 -10.01
CA PHE A 14 -0.55 -9.65 -8.68
C PHE A 14 0.28 -8.39 -8.44
N ASP A 15 -0.36 -7.33 -7.95
CA ASP A 15 0.26 -6.02 -7.80
C ASP A 15 -0.41 -5.28 -6.64
N CYS A 16 0.36 -4.96 -5.61
CA CYS A 16 -0.16 -4.31 -4.41
C CYS A 16 0.86 -3.40 -3.74
N GLY A 17 0.39 -2.40 -3.01
CA GLY A 17 1.28 -1.47 -2.34
C GLY A 17 0.59 -0.49 -1.42
N ILE A 18 1.42 0.19 -0.63
CA ILE A 18 1.00 1.27 0.26
C ILE A 18 1.50 2.58 -0.33
N HIS A 19 0.57 3.49 -0.57
CA HIS A 19 0.79 4.77 -1.24
C HIS A 19 0.44 5.91 -0.29
N CYS A 20 1.26 6.96 -0.30
CA CYS A 20 0.97 8.23 0.35
C CYS A 20 0.92 9.33 -0.72
N GLU A 21 -0.26 9.51 -1.33
CA GLU A 21 -0.51 10.48 -2.39
C GLU A 21 -2.02 10.78 -2.52
N PRO A 22 -2.42 11.89 -3.17
CA PRO A 22 -3.83 12.17 -3.41
C PRO A 22 -4.47 11.08 -4.27
N ASN A 23 -5.57 10.49 -3.78
CA ASN A 23 -6.31 9.45 -4.49
C ASN A 23 -7.82 9.74 -4.40
N PRO A 24 -8.57 9.72 -5.52
CA PRO A 24 -10.01 10.03 -5.50
C PRO A 24 -10.88 8.95 -4.84
N HIS A 25 -10.33 7.78 -4.52
CA HIS A 25 -11.04 6.62 -3.99
C HIS A 25 -11.03 6.53 -2.46
N VAL A 26 -10.15 7.28 -1.78
CA VAL A 26 -10.02 7.27 -0.32
C VAL A 26 -9.94 8.68 0.24
N ASP A 27 -10.43 8.88 1.47
CA ASP A 27 -10.22 10.13 2.20
C ASP A 27 -8.81 10.15 2.80
N GLY A 28 -8.06 11.22 2.53
CA GLY A 28 -6.67 11.37 2.99
C GLY A 28 -5.64 11.01 1.92
N LEU A 29 -4.40 10.78 2.34
CA LEU A 29 -3.28 10.47 1.41
C LEU A 29 -2.86 9.01 1.48
N LEU A 30 -3.01 8.37 2.64
CA LEU A 30 -2.43 7.07 2.89
C LEU A 30 -3.45 5.96 2.60
N HIS A 31 -3.10 5.07 1.69
CA HIS A 31 -3.95 3.98 1.27
C HIS A 31 -3.14 2.77 0.85
N PHE A 32 -3.76 1.60 0.97
CA PHE A 32 -3.33 0.38 0.31
C PHE A 32 -4.11 0.23 -0.99
N GLN A 33 -3.42 -0.21 -2.05
CA GLN A 33 -4.05 -0.56 -3.31
C GLN A 33 -3.60 -1.95 -3.77
N GLU A 34 -4.50 -2.69 -4.42
CA GLU A 34 -4.24 -4.06 -4.87
C GLU A 34 -5.08 -4.41 -6.10
N ARG A 35 -4.50 -5.22 -6.99
CA ARG A 35 -5.19 -6.00 -8.01
C ARG A 35 -4.66 -7.44 -8.00
N GLU A 36 -5.53 -8.41 -8.24
CA GLU A 36 -5.16 -9.83 -8.29
C GLU A 36 -4.51 -10.19 -9.63
N ASP A 37 -5.09 -9.72 -10.75
CA ASP A 37 -4.57 -9.93 -12.09
C ASP A 37 -4.33 -8.62 -12.86
N VAL A 38 -3.57 -8.70 -13.97
CA VAL A 38 -3.22 -7.52 -14.81
C VAL A 38 -4.45 -6.82 -15.40
N ASP A 39 -5.52 -7.57 -15.65
CA ASP A 39 -6.75 -7.09 -16.26
C ASP A 39 -7.76 -6.58 -15.21
N ASP A 40 -7.49 -6.77 -13.92
CA ASP A 40 -8.37 -6.32 -12.85
C ASP A 40 -8.18 -4.84 -12.53
N PRO A 41 -9.27 -4.13 -12.16
CA PRO A 41 -9.15 -2.81 -11.59
C PRO A 41 -8.51 -2.89 -10.20
N TYR A 42 -7.76 -1.86 -9.83
CA TYR A 42 -7.30 -1.73 -8.45
C TYR A 42 -8.48 -1.54 -7.50
N THR A 43 -8.37 -2.20 -6.36
CA THR A 43 -9.13 -1.89 -5.14
C THR A 43 -8.30 -0.95 -4.27
N TYR A 44 -8.99 -0.19 -3.40
CA TYR A 44 -8.36 0.83 -2.57
C TYR A 44 -8.93 0.77 -1.16
N GLU A 45 -8.05 0.78 -0.18
CA GLU A 45 -8.41 0.73 1.23
C GLU A 45 -7.62 1.78 2.01
N PRO A 46 -8.27 2.59 2.87
CA PRO A 46 -7.53 3.50 3.73
C PRO A 46 -6.70 2.70 4.73
N VAL A 47 -5.48 3.17 5.00
CA VAL A 47 -4.61 2.59 6.04
C VAL A 47 -4.02 3.69 6.91
N SER A 48 -3.60 3.32 8.12
CA SER A 48 -3.00 4.24 9.09
C SER A 48 -1.85 3.55 9.83
N PHE A 49 -0.84 4.34 10.19
CA PHE A 49 0.36 3.92 10.91
C PHE A 49 0.60 4.87 12.08
N ASP A 50 1.10 4.34 13.18
CA ASP A 50 1.34 5.09 14.43
C ASP A 50 2.80 5.52 14.58
N ALA A 51 3.65 5.16 13.62
CA ALA A 51 5.09 5.42 13.64
C ALA A 51 5.45 6.91 13.81
N GLY A 52 6.24 7.20 14.85
CA GLY A 52 6.83 8.53 15.08
C GLY A 52 8.13 8.81 14.32
N SER A 53 8.59 7.90 13.46
CA SER A 53 9.84 8.04 12.70
C SER A 53 9.74 7.37 11.33
N VAL A 54 10.56 7.80 10.37
CA VAL A 54 10.60 7.21 9.01
C VAL A 54 10.97 5.74 9.04
N SER A 55 11.94 5.34 9.87
CA SER A 55 12.31 3.93 10.00
C SER A 55 11.20 3.10 10.65
N GLY A 56 10.49 3.65 11.64
CA GLY A 56 9.31 2.99 12.22
C GLY A 56 8.19 2.80 11.20
N LEU A 57 7.94 3.83 10.38
CA LEU A 57 6.93 3.77 9.33
C LEU A 57 7.28 2.67 8.32
N LEU A 58 8.54 2.58 7.88
CA LEU A 58 8.97 1.51 6.99
C LEU A 58 8.73 0.13 7.60
N TRP A 59 9.00 -0.06 8.89
CA TRP A 59 8.72 -1.34 9.56
C TRP A 59 7.24 -1.67 9.60
N GLU A 60 6.39 -0.73 9.99
CA GLU A 60 4.93 -0.96 10.02
C GLU A 60 4.37 -1.25 8.62
N MET A 61 4.88 -0.59 7.58
CA MET A 61 4.50 -0.85 6.18
C MET A 61 4.95 -2.24 5.71
N LEU A 62 6.15 -2.69 6.08
CA LEU A 62 6.64 -4.03 5.75
C LEU A 62 5.84 -5.12 6.48
N ASP A 63 5.49 -4.91 7.75
CA ASP A 63 4.65 -5.85 8.52
C ASP A 63 3.23 -5.95 7.94
N ALA A 64 2.64 -4.82 7.54
CA ALA A 64 1.34 -4.80 6.87
C ALA A 64 1.39 -5.54 5.52
N LEU A 65 2.43 -5.30 4.71
CA LEU A 65 2.62 -6.00 3.44
C LEU A 65 2.84 -7.50 3.65
N ALA A 66 3.68 -7.89 4.61
CA ALA A 66 3.92 -9.30 4.92
C ALA A 66 2.61 -10.00 5.34
N THR A 67 1.78 -9.35 6.14
CA THR A 67 0.46 -9.87 6.53
C THR A 67 -0.38 -10.19 5.30
N ARG A 68 -0.49 -9.25 4.34
CA ARG A 68 -1.23 -9.42 3.08
C ARG A 68 -0.73 -10.61 2.27
N LEU A 69 0.59 -10.70 2.08
CA LEU A 69 1.21 -11.74 1.23
C LEU A 69 1.19 -13.14 1.84
N THR A 70 0.93 -13.28 3.13
CA THR A 70 0.84 -14.58 3.81
C THR A 70 -0.57 -15.13 3.96
N THR A 71 -1.57 -14.38 3.50
CA THR A 71 -2.98 -14.78 3.47
C THR A 71 -3.31 -15.52 2.18
#